data_AF-A0AA35JCY5-F1
#
_entry.id   AF-A0AA35JCY5-F1
#
_cell.length_a   1.000
_cell.length_b   1.000
_cell.length_c   1.000
_cell.angle_alpha   90.00
_cell.angle_beta   90.00
_cell.angle_gamma   90.00
#
_symmetry.space_group_name_H-M   'P 1'
#
loop_
_entity.id
_entity.type
_entity.pdbx_description
1 polymer ?
#
loop_
_entity_poly.entity_id
_entity_poly.type
_entity_poly.pdbx_seq_one_letter_code
_entity_poly.pdbx_strand_id
1 'polypeptide(L)'
;MFGTHVSDRDFILKLSVEVITRKPAGKEWKAVAYNMNQYLFDEGLWYTPYYFYCGRKCRYFFRNIIIKESAGTHSSSSTNEAENTQSAAPATETSNGAAEPRSIEPVPILKRYMLKARQVEEEAQLEYWRKQYPDANLP
;
A
#
# COMPACT_ATOMS: atom_id res chain seq x y z
N MET A 1 -5.55 27.96 1.26
CA MET A 1 -4.27 27.29 0.98
C MET A 1 -4.55 25.80 1.00
N PHE A 2 -4.94 25.21 -0.14
CA PHE A 2 -5.36 23.80 -0.18
C PHE A 2 -4.31 23.00 -0.93
N GLY A 3 -3.51 22.28 -0.16
CA GLY A 3 -2.40 21.47 -0.63
C GLY A 3 -2.23 20.24 0.26
N THR A 4 -3.34 19.66 0.73
CA THR A 4 -3.33 18.27 1.20
C THR A 4 -3.09 17.41 -0.03
N HIS A 5 -1.97 16.70 -0.02
CA HIS A 5 -1.52 15.92 -1.15
C HIS A 5 -2.58 14.85 -1.40
N VAL A 6 -3.13 14.73 -2.61
CA VAL A 6 -4.22 13.78 -2.92
C VAL A 6 -3.86 12.32 -2.55
N SER A 7 -2.60 12.02 -2.25
CA SER A 7 -2.11 10.76 -1.68
C SER A 7 -2.30 10.58 -0.16
N ASP A 8 -3.15 11.34 0.51
CA ASP A 8 -3.37 11.25 1.96
C ASP A 8 -4.02 9.92 2.40
N ARG A 9 -3.90 9.61 3.71
CA ARG A 9 -4.42 8.38 4.34
C ARG A 9 -5.86 8.06 3.94
N ASP A 10 -6.74 9.06 3.93
CA ASP A 10 -8.16 8.87 3.65
C ASP A 10 -8.42 8.55 2.18
N PHE A 11 -7.64 9.13 1.28
CA PHE A 11 -7.70 8.78 -0.14
C PHE A 11 -7.27 7.33 -0.38
N ILE A 12 -6.16 6.90 0.23
CA ILE A 12 -5.69 5.51 0.10
C ILE A 12 -6.70 4.54 0.72
N LEU A 13 -7.31 4.91 1.85
CA LEU A 13 -8.35 4.11 2.50
C LEU A 13 -9.58 3.98 1.59
N LYS A 14 -10.09 5.10 1.05
CA LYS A 14 -11.23 5.13 0.14
C LYS A 14 -10.97 4.31 -1.13
N LEU A 15 -9.79 4.48 -1.74
CA LEU A 15 -9.38 3.68 -2.91
C LEU A 15 -9.33 2.18 -2.58
N SER A 16 -8.78 1.81 -1.43
CA SER A 16 -8.73 0.41 -0.98
C SER A 16 -10.13 -0.17 -0.80
N VAL A 17 -11.06 0.58 -0.19
CA VAL A 17 -12.45 0.16 0.00
C VAL A 17 -13.17 -0.01 -1.35
N GLU A 18 -12.98 0.90 -2.30
CA GLU A 18 -13.55 0.76 -3.65
C GLU A 18 -13.06 -0.50 -4.35
N VAL A 19 -11.76 -0.81 -4.25
CA VAL A 19 -11.19 -2.05 -4.83
C VAL A 19 -11.77 -3.30 -4.16
N ILE A 20 -11.83 -3.34 -2.83
CA ILE A 20 -12.40 -4.46 -2.08
C ILE A 20 -13.86 -4.71 -2.45
N THR A 21 -14.63 -3.64 -2.55
CA THR A 21 -16.07 -3.70 -2.78
C THR A 21 -16.40 -4.11 -4.21
N ARG A 22 -15.69 -3.54 -5.20
CA ARG A 22 -16.00 -3.74 -6.62
C ARG A 22 -15.28 -4.93 -7.24
N LYS A 23 -14.19 -5.40 -6.62
CA LYS A 23 -13.35 -6.50 -7.14
C LYS A 23 -12.95 -6.29 -8.61
N PRO A 24 -12.37 -5.13 -8.97
CA PRO A 24 -12.24 -4.73 -10.36
C PRO A 24 -11.24 -5.62 -11.14
N ALA A 25 -11.70 -6.17 -12.26
CA ALA A 25 -10.84 -6.81 -13.25
C ALA A 25 -10.88 -6.13 -14.63
N GLY A 26 -9.76 -6.14 -15.36
CA GLY A 26 -9.68 -5.60 -16.72
C GLY A 26 -10.31 -4.19 -16.88
N LYS A 27 -11.44 -4.10 -17.59
CA LYS A 27 -12.16 -2.85 -17.90
C LYS A 27 -12.93 -2.27 -16.70
N GLU A 28 -13.20 -3.06 -15.66
CA GLU A 28 -13.99 -2.66 -14.49
C GLU A 28 -13.29 -1.61 -13.62
N TRP A 29 -11.96 -1.47 -13.78
CA TRP A 29 -11.20 -0.36 -13.21
C TRP A 29 -11.71 1.02 -13.61
N LYS A 30 -12.46 1.13 -14.72
CA LYS A 30 -13.14 2.37 -15.10
C LYS A 30 -14.15 2.82 -14.03
N ALA A 31 -14.87 1.88 -13.41
CA ALA A 31 -15.84 2.20 -12.37
C ALA A 31 -15.16 2.71 -11.09
N VAL A 32 -14.05 2.08 -10.68
CA VAL A 32 -13.25 2.55 -9.53
C VAL A 32 -12.68 3.95 -9.81
N ALA A 33 -12.12 4.18 -11.00
CA ALA A 33 -11.62 5.50 -11.38
C ALA A 33 -12.71 6.57 -11.35
N TYR A 34 -13.90 6.26 -11.88
CA TYR A 34 -15.05 7.16 -11.85
C TYR A 34 -15.47 7.51 -10.42
N ASN A 35 -15.63 6.51 -9.55
CA ASN A 35 -16.04 6.75 -8.17
C ASN A 35 -15.01 7.56 -7.38
N MET A 36 -13.72 7.28 -7.58
CA MET A 36 -12.66 8.03 -6.92
C MET A 36 -12.61 9.48 -7.41
N ASN A 37 -12.82 9.73 -8.71
CA ASN A 37 -12.87 11.09 -9.23
C ASN A 37 -14.08 11.85 -8.69
N GLN A 38 -15.24 11.19 -8.62
CA GLN A 38 -16.45 11.79 -8.05
C GLN A 38 -16.24 12.16 -6.59
N TYR A 39 -15.70 11.23 -5.79
CA TYR A 39 -15.33 11.48 -4.39
C TYR A 39 -14.39 12.70 -4.26
N LEU A 40 -13.32 12.76 -5.05
CA LEU A 40 -12.37 13.87 -4.98
C LEU A 40 -12.99 15.21 -5.35
N PHE A 41 -13.91 15.22 -6.32
CA PHE A 41 -14.59 16.43 -6.76
C PHE A 41 -15.60 16.91 -5.73
N ASP A 42 -16.42 16.00 -5.18
CA ASP A 42 -17.46 16.31 -4.20
C ASP A 42 -16.86 16.81 -2.88
N GLU A 43 -15.73 16.24 -2.45
CA GLU A 43 -15.00 16.68 -1.24
C GLU A 43 -14.12 17.92 -1.48
N GLY A 44 -14.11 18.48 -2.70
CA GLY A 44 -13.27 19.64 -3.05
C GLY A 44 -11.76 19.36 -3.01
N LEU A 45 -11.35 18.09 -2.97
CA LEU A 45 -9.95 17.64 -2.96
C LEU A 45 -9.31 17.74 -4.36
N TRP A 46 -10.11 17.79 -5.41
CA TRP A 46 -9.66 18.04 -6.77
C TRP A 46 -10.63 18.96 -7.53
N TYR A 47 -10.08 19.85 -8.35
CA TYR A 47 -10.84 20.91 -9.02
C TYR A 47 -11.72 20.42 -10.18
N THR A 48 -11.53 19.18 -10.65
CA THR A 48 -12.30 18.58 -11.74
C THR A 48 -12.74 17.16 -11.38
N PRO A 49 -13.72 16.57 -12.08
CA PRO A 49 -14.05 15.16 -11.92
C PRO A 49 -13.13 14.23 -12.74
N TYR A 50 -11.86 14.64 -12.98
CA TYR A 50 -10.95 13.96 -13.92
C TYR A 50 -9.56 13.65 -13.33
N TYR A 51 -9.43 13.43 -12.03
CA TYR A 51 -8.15 13.07 -11.39
C TYR A 51 -7.51 11.83 -12.04
N PHE A 52 -8.26 10.73 -12.12
CA PHE A 52 -7.91 9.56 -12.93
C PHE A 52 -8.54 9.67 -14.31
N TYR A 53 -7.72 9.93 -15.32
CA TYR A 53 -8.19 9.96 -16.72
C TYR A 53 -8.79 8.63 -17.21
N CYS A 54 -8.35 7.50 -16.67
CA CYS A 54 -8.88 6.19 -17.03
C CYS A 54 -8.60 5.12 -15.95
N GLY A 55 -9.33 4.00 -16.05
CA GLY A 55 -9.16 2.85 -15.16
C GLY A 55 -7.73 2.30 -15.14
N ARG A 56 -7.00 2.35 -16.26
CA ARG A 56 -5.59 1.91 -16.32
C ARG A 56 -4.69 2.78 -15.44
N LYS A 57 -4.88 4.10 -15.44
CA LYS A 57 -4.11 5.03 -14.60
C LYS A 57 -4.46 4.85 -13.12
N CYS A 58 -5.72 4.65 -12.79
CA CYS A 58 -6.17 4.32 -11.44
C CYS A 58 -5.53 3.02 -10.92
N ARG A 59 -5.58 1.94 -11.71
CA ARG A 59 -4.94 0.67 -11.37
C ARG A 59 -3.44 0.80 -11.16
N TYR A 60 -2.76 1.50 -12.06
CA TYR A 60 -1.32 1.73 -11.98
C TYR A 60 -0.95 2.45 -10.67
N PHE A 61 -1.69 3.50 -10.35
CA PHE A 61 -1.51 4.24 -9.10
C PHE A 61 -1.72 3.36 -7.86
N PHE A 62 -2.81 2.59 -7.82
CA PHE A 62 -3.09 1.61 -6.76
C PHE A 62 -1.92 0.64 -6.53
N ARG A 63 -1.41 0.02 -7.60
CA ARG A 63 -0.29 -0.93 -7.50
C ARG A 63 0.99 -0.29 -7.00
N ASN A 64 1.30 0.94 -7.43
CA ASN A 64 2.48 1.67 -6.99
C ASN A 64 2.47 1.95 -5.48
N ILE A 65 1.33 2.34 -4.91
CA ILE A 65 1.23 2.56 -3.46
C ILE A 65 1.48 1.25 -2.71
N ILE A 66 0.87 0.18 -3.19
CA ILE A 66 0.93 -1.13 -2.54
C ILE A 66 2.34 -1.74 -2.58
N ILE A 67 3.08 -1.53 -3.67
CA ILE A 67 4.48 -1.96 -3.83
C ILE A 67 5.39 -1.15 -2.89
N LYS A 68 5.20 0.17 -2.84
CA LYS A 68 5.99 1.07 -1.98
C LYS A 68 5.85 0.70 -0.50
N GLU A 69 4.63 0.36 -0.07
CA GLU A 69 4.37 -0.07 1.31
C GLU A 69 5.04 -1.41 1.66
N SER A 70 5.11 -2.37 0.71
CA SER A 70 5.86 -3.62 0.94
C SER A 70 7.38 -3.42 1.01
N ALA A 71 7.92 -2.42 0.32
CA ALA A 71 9.35 -2.13 0.34
C ALA A 71 9.80 -1.37 1.61
N GLY A 72 8.93 -0.54 2.20
CA GLY A 72 9.23 0.28 3.37
C GLY A 72 9.41 -0.49 4.70
N THR A 73 9.12 -1.79 4.75
CA THR A 73 9.21 -2.58 6.00
C THR A 73 10.66 -3.02 6.35
N HIS A 74 11.66 -2.67 5.54
CA HIS A 74 13.07 -3.01 5.82
C HIS A 74 13.97 -1.84 6.25
N SER A 75 13.44 -0.63 6.45
CA SER A 75 14.27 0.57 6.67
C SER A 75 13.80 1.44 7.84
N SER A 76 13.63 0.83 9.01
CA SER A 76 13.64 1.56 10.28
C SER A 76 14.21 0.66 11.39
N SER A 77 15.49 0.33 11.25
CA SER A 77 16.36 0.01 12.38
C SER A 77 17.76 0.48 12.00
N SER A 78 17.93 1.80 11.98
CA SER A 78 19.27 2.40 12.00
C SER A 78 19.26 3.57 12.97
N THR A 79 19.67 3.26 14.19
CA THR A 79 20.13 4.17 15.25
C THR A 79 20.96 3.23 16.12
N ASN A 80 22.28 3.33 16.19
CA ASN A 80 23.01 4.54 16.53
C ASN A 80 24.36 4.62 15.78
N GLU A 81 24.65 5.79 15.23
CA GLU A 81 26.02 6.27 15.18
C GLU A 81 26.45 6.56 16.63
N ALA A 82 27.58 5.97 17.04
CA ALA A 82 28.32 6.41 18.20
C ALA A 82 29.77 6.58 17.77
N GLU A 83 30.28 7.78 18.03
CA GLU A 83 31.57 8.30 17.61
C GLU A 83 32.74 7.39 17.99
N ASN A 84 33.61 7.15 17.02
CA ASN A 84 34.91 6.53 17.19
C ASN A 84 35.87 7.53 17.86
N THR A 85 36.29 7.26 19.09
CA THR A 85 37.55 7.77 19.66
C THR A 85 38.30 6.61 20.31
N GLN A 86 39.52 6.41 19.85
CA GLN A 86 40.45 5.33 20.19
C GLN A 86 41.12 5.53 21.56
N SER A 87 41.16 4.51 22.43
CA SER A 87 42.38 4.04 23.13
C SER A 87 42.16 2.80 24.05
N ALA A 88 43.00 1.78 23.83
CA ALA A 88 43.57 0.76 24.75
C ALA A 88 42.69 -0.26 25.54
N ALA A 89 43.16 -1.53 25.52
CA ALA A 89 42.59 -2.82 25.98
C ALA A 89 42.76 -3.13 27.51
N PRO A 90 42.54 -4.37 28.05
CA PRO A 90 41.64 -5.50 27.69
C PRO A 90 40.80 -6.10 28.88
N ALA A 91 39.83 -6.95 28.52
CA ALA A 91 39.38 -8.22 29.18
C ALA A 91 38.05 -8.32 29.96
N THR A 92 37.38 -9.45 29.66
CA THR A 92 36.43 -10.30 30.43
C THR A 92 34.91 -10.06 30.37
N GLU A 93 34.25 -10.97 29.61
CA GLU A 93 33.01 -11.72 29.89
C GLU A 93 31.78 -11.02 30.51
N THR A 94 30.66 -11.01 29.77
CA THR A 94 29.49 -11.90 30.05
C THR A 94 28.29 -11.44 29.23
N SER A 95 27.88 -12.31 28.32
CA SER A 95 26.58 -12.27 27.62
C SER A 95 25.47 -12.51 28.62
N ASN A 96 24.46 -11.63 28.67
CA ASN A 96 23.13 -11.96 29.18
C ASN A 96 22.08 -11.21 28.37
N GLY A 97 21.32 -11.99 27.59
CA GLY A 97 20.23 -11.51 26.77
C GLY A 97 19.06 -11.00 27.60
N ALA A 98 18.59 -9.82 27.22
CA ALA A 98 17.21 -9.41 27.42
C ALA A 98 16.63 -9.19 26.03
N ALA A 99 16.06 -10.24 25.44
CA ALA A 99 15.17 -10.07 24.30
C ALA A 99 13.94 -9.35 24.83
N GLU A 100 13.87 -8.04 24.62
CA GLU A 100 12.62 -7.30 24.82
C GLU A 100 11.49 -8.02 24.06
N PRO A 101 10.31 -8.15 24.66
CA PRO A 101 9.16 -8.69 23.96
C PRO A 101 8.91 -7.79 22.75
N ARG A 102 9.10 -8.34 21.54
CA ARG A 102 8.74 -7.67 20.30
C ARG A 102 7.30 -7.21 20.45
N SER A 103 7.11 -5.91 20.64
CA SER A 103 5.80 -5.28 20.63
C SER A 103 5.19 -5.61 19.27
N ILE A 104 4.20 -6.50 19.26
CA ILE A 104 3.39 -6.76 18.07
C ILE A 104 2.52 -5.50 17.94
N GLU A 105 3.08 -4.44 17.34
CA GLU A 105 2.29 -3.28 17.00
C GLU A 105 1.12 -3.77 16.11
N PRO A 106 -0.13 -3.48 16.50
CA PRO A 106 -1.26 -3.86 15.68
C PRO A 106 -1.11 -3.17 14.32
N VAL A 107 -1.06 -3.98 13.25
CA VAL A 107 -0.97 -3.51 11.86
C VAL A 107 -1.94 -2.32 11.68
N PRO A 108 -1.44 -1.12 11.32
CA PRO A 108 -2.26 0.07 11.20
C PRO A 108 -3.49 -0.20 10.32
N ILE A 109 -4.65 0.36 10.69
CA ILE A 109 -5.93 0.10 10.01
C ILE A 109 -5.79 0.24 8.48
N LEU A 110 -5.12 1.29 8.01
CA LEU A 110 -4.87 1.52 6.58
C LEU A 110 -4.16 0.34 5.91
N LYS A 111 -3.12 -0.21 6.54
CA LYS A 111 -2.34 -1.32 6.01
C LYS A 111 -3.18 -2.60 5.88
N ARG A 112 -4.13 -2.84 6.78
CA ARG A 112 -5.09 -3.97 6.66
C ARG A 112 -5.96 -3.83 5.41
N TYR A 113 -6.51 -2.64 5.16
CA TYR A 113 -7.31 -2.38 3.96
C TYR A 113 -6.49 -2.50 2.68
N MET A 114 -5.26 -1.98 2.66
CA MET A 114 -4.37 -2.10 1.50
C MET A 114 -4.02 -3.56 1.19
N LEU A 115 -3.70 -4.36 2.21
CA LEU A 115 -3.42 -5.80 2.04
C LEU A 115 -4.65 -6.54 1.54
N LYS A 116 -5.83 -6.25 2.09
CA LYS A 116 -7.07 -6.88 1.63
C LYS A 116 -7.42 -6.48 0.19
N ALA A 117 -7.22 -5.21 -0.16
CA ALA A 117 -7.45 -4.72 -1.51
C ALA A 117 -6.50 -5.37 -2.51
N ARG A 118 -5.21 -5.56 -2.17
CA ARG A 118 -4.24 -6.30 -3.00
C ARG A 118 -4.74 -7.71 -3.28
N GLN A 119 -5.08 -8.45 -2.23
CA GLN A 119 -5.56 -9.82 -2.36
C GLN A 119 -6.79 -9.91 -3.27
N VAL A 120 -7.77 -9.04 -3.06
CA VAL A 120 -8.99 -8.99 -3.88
C VAL A 120 -8.67 -8.64 -5.34
N GLU A 121 -7.73 -7.73 -5.58
CA GLU A 121 -7.29 -7.38 -6.94
C GLU A 121 -6.67 -8.58 -7.66
N GLU A 122 -5.77 -9.29 -6.98
CA GLU A 122 -5.09 -10.48 -7.53
C GLU A 122 -6.10 -11.58 -7.87
N GLU A 123 -7.01 -11.91 -6.93
CA GLU A 123 -8.08 -12.88 -7.13
C GLU A 123 -8.98 -12.51 -8.32
N ALA A 124 -9.41 -11.25 -8.40
CA ALA A 124 -10.29 -10.77 -9.48
C ALA A 124 -9.59 -10.82 -10.85
N GLN A 125 -8.31 -10.47 -10.94
CA GLN A 125 -7.55 -10.55 -12.19
C GLN A 125 -7.36 -11.99 -12.64
N LEU A 126 -7.06 -12.89 -11.72
CA LEU A 126 -6.89 -14.31 -12.00
C LEU A 126 -8.19 -14.96 -12.47
N GLU A 127 -9.31 -14.68 -11.79
CA GLU A 127 -10.62 -15.14 -12.22
C GLU A 127 -10.99 -14.60 -13.62
N TYR A 128 -10.71 -13.32 -13.87
CA TYR A 128 -10.94 -12.71 -15.18
C TYR A 128 -10.14 -13.42 -16.29
N TRP A 129 -8.86 -13.70 -16.09
CA TRP A 129 -8.06 -14.37 -17.11
C TRP A 129 -8.43 -15.84 -17.29
N ARG A 130 -8.79 -16.56 -16.22
CA ARG A 130 -9.32 -17.94 -16.33
C ARG A 130 -10.60 -18.01 -17.15
N LYS A 131 -11.49 -17.03 -17.02
CA LYS A 131 -12.70 -16.95 -17.85
C LYS A 131 -12.38 -16.67 -19.32
N GLN A 132 -11.37 -15.83 -19.59
CA GLN A 132 -10.99 -15.45 -20.95
C GLN A 132 -10.16 -16.52 -21.67
N TYR A 133 -9.40 -17.32 -20.92
CA TYR A 133 -8.54 -18.39 -21.43
C TYR A 133 -8.69 -19.65 -20.58
N PRO A 134 -9.83 -20.36 -20.69
CA PRO A 134 -10.12 -21.52 -19.85
C PRO A 134 -9.14 -22.69 -20.06
N ASP A 135 -8.59 -22.81 -21.26
CA ASP A 135 -7.64 -23.88 -21.61
C ASP A 135 -6.18 -23.53 -21.29
N ALA A 136 -5.90 -22.27 -20.90
CA ALA A 136 -4.59 -21.89 -20.45
C ALA A 136 -4.41 -22.36 -19.00
N ASN A 137 -3.31 -23.09 -18.73
CA ASN A 137 -2.93 -23.49 -17.37
C ASN A 137 -2.37 -22.27 -16.62
N LEU A 138 -3.26 -21.34 -16.28
CA LEU A 138 -2.96 -20.14 -15.50
C LEU A 138 -2.72 -20.53 -14.03
N PRO A 139 -1.76 -19.86 -13.36
CA PRO A 139 -1.45 -20.11 -11.95
C PRO A 139 -2.66 -19.93 -11.01
#